data_AF-A0A6J7S175-F1
#
_entry.id   AF-A0A6J7S175-F1
#
_cell.length_a   1.000
_cell.length_b   1.000
_cell.length_c   1.000
_cell.angle_alpha   90.00
_cell.angle_beta   90.00
_cell.angle_gamma   90.00
#
_symmetry.space_group_name_H-M   'P 1'
#
loop_
_entity.id
_entity.type
_entity.pdbx_description
1 polymer ?
#
loop_
_entity_poly.entity_id
_entity_poly.type
_entity_poly.pdbx_seq_one_letter_code
_entity_poly.pdbx_strand_id
1 'polypeptide(L)'
;MIWIALALILIGVVSRRLPSSYTAYGLVAIVLGMTSENSSSFERYTFTTFPLIIGLAYLTETQRVRGLFSIISIMGLFSLSLAVFLGQYVP
;
A
#
# COMPACT_ATOMS: atom_id res chain seq x y z
N MET A 1 -5.44 -2.15 16.48
CA MET A 1 -6.62 -1.33 16.12
C MET A 1 -6.27 -0.02 15.41
N ILE A 2 -5.27 0.75 15.85
CA ILE A 2 -4.92 2.04 15.24
C ILE A 2 -4.55 1.96 13.74
N TRP A 3 -3.89 0.87 13.34
CA TRP A 3 -3.51 0.59 11.95
C TRP A 3 -4.69 0.34 11.01
N ILE A 4 -5.76 -0.29 11.52
CA ILE A 4 -6.98 -0.53 10.74
C ILE A 4 -7.66 0.80 10.43
N ALA A 5 -7.77 1.67 11.45
CA ALA A 5 -8.33 3.01 11.28
C ALA A 5 -7.50 3.84 10.28
N LEU A 6 -6.17 3.78 10.37
CA LEU A 6 -5.27 4.46 9.45
C LEU A 6 -5.43 3.94 8.00
N ALA A 7 -5.52 2.63 7.81
CA ALA A 7 -5.73 2.01 6.50
C ALA A 7 -7.07 2.42 5.88
N LEU A 8 -8.14 2.49 6.67
CA LEU A 8 -9.46 2.97 6.21
C LEU A 8 -9.43 4.45 5.78
N ILE A 9 -8.76 5.31 6.56
CA ILE A 9 -8.57 6.73 6.21
C ILE A 9 -7.83 6.85 4.87
N LEU A 10 -6.75 6.07 4.71
CA LEU A 10 -5.95 6.07 3.49
C LEU A 10 -6.72 5.54 2.29
N ILE A 11 -7.57 4.52 2.44
CA ILE A 11 -8.50 4.11 1.38
C ILE A 11 -9.43 5.25 0.97
N GLY A 12 -9.95 6.01 1.93
CA GLY A 12 -10.75 7.21 1.66
C GLY A 12 -10.00 8.21 0.78
N VAL A 13 -8.72 8.47 1.08
CA VAL A 13 -7.86 9.35 0.29
C VAL A 13 -7.60 8.79 -1.11
N VAL A 14 -7.23 7.51 -1.20
CA VAL A 14 -6.98 6.80 -2.46
C VAL A 14 -8.22 6.82 -3.36
N SER A 15 -9.40 6.54 -2.82
CA SER A 15 -10.68 6.52 -3.56
C SER A 15 -11.04 7.86 -4.19
N ARG A 16 -10.60 8.98 -3.59
CA ARG A 16 -10.91 10.33 -4.07
C ARG A 16 -9.86 10.90 -5.02
N ARG A 17 -8.67 10.31 -5.06
CA ARG A 17 -7.48 10.92 -5.68
C ARG A 17 -6.76 10.02 -6.67
N LEU A 18 -7.02 8.71 -6.67
CA LEU A 18 -6.37 7.72 -7.51
C LEU A 18 -7.42 6.91 -8.31
N PRO A 19 -7.00 6.18 -9.37
CA PRO A 19 -7.90 5.32 -10.12
C PRO A 19 -8.56 4.25 -9.24
N SER A 20 -9.79 3.86 -9.58
CA SER A 20 -10.59 2.88 -8.82
C SER A 20 -9.89 1.53 -8.62
N SER A 21 -8.98 1.15 -9.52
CA SER A 21 -8.14 -0.05 -9.40
C SER A 21 -7.22 -0.02 -8.16
N TYR A 22 -6.72 1.16 -7.76
CA TYR A 22 -5.90 1.33 -6.57
C TYR A 22 -6.71 1.18 -5.29
N THR A 23 -7.97 1.64 -5.31
CA THR A 23 -8.91 1.46 -4.19
C THR A 23 -9.28 0.00 -4.02
N ALA A 24 -9.56 -0.71 -5.12
CA ALA A 24 -9.86 -2.15 -5.09
C ALA A 24 -8.69 -2.96 -4.55
N TYR A 25 -7.46 -2.68 -5.01
CA TYR A 25 -6.25 -3.32 -4.48
C TYR A 25 -6.06 -3.05 -2.98
N GLY A 26 -6.23 -1.79 -2.55
CA GLY A 26 -6.15 -1.42 -1.14
C GLY A 26 -7.18 -2.14 -0.27
N LEU A 27 -8.42 -2.26 -0.75
CA LEU A 27 -9.47 -3.01 -0.05
C LEU A 27 -9.12 -4.49 0.11
N VAL A 28 -8.66 -5.13 -0.97
CA VAL A 28 -8.24 -6.55 -0.93
C VAL A 28 -7.09 -6.75 0.06
N ALA A 29 -6.12 -5.84 0.07
CA ALA A 29 -4.99 -5.91 0.99
C ALA A 29 -5.40 -5.73 2.47
N ILE A 30 -6.37 -4.84 2.77
CA ILE A 30 -6.93 -4.71 4.12
C ILE A 30 -7.65 -5.99 4.53
N VAL A 31 -8.50 -6.54 3.66
CA VAL A 31 -9.23 -7.79 3.95
C VAL A 31 -8.25 -8.93 4.23
N LEU A 32 -7.22 -9.09 3.40
CA LEU A 32 -6.15 -10.07 3.61
C LEU A 32 -5.41 -9.85 4.94
N GLY A 33 -5.07 -8.60 5.26
CA GLY A 33 -4.48 -8.26 6.55
C GLY A 33 -5.38 -8.68 7.72
N MET A 34 -6.69 -8.41 7.64
CA MET A 34 -7.66 -8.76 8.70
C MET A 34 -7.84 -10.28 8.85
N THR A 35 -7.62 -11.04 7.77
CA THR A 35 -7.63 -12.52 7.83
C THR A 35 -6.35 -13.12 8.38
N SER A 36 -5.29 -12.32 8.61
CA SER A 36 -4.05 -12.83 9.19
C SER A 36 -4.24 -13.06 10.70
N GLU A 37 -3.89 -14.27 11.17
CA GLU A 37 -3.97 -14.65 12.59
C GLU A 37 -3.02 -13.86 13.50
N ASN A 38 -2.07 -13.14 12.90
CA ASN A 38 -1.03 -12.44 13.60
C ASN A 38 -1.13 -10.92 13.39
N SER A 39 -1.35 -10.18 14.48
CA SER A 39 -1.52 -8.72 14.42
C SER A 39 -0.31 -7.97 13.89
N SER A 40 0.91 -8.51 14.03
CA SER A 40 2.12 -7.93 13.43
C SER A 40 2.25 -8.18 11.91
N SER A 41 1.50 -9.15 11.37
CA SER A 41 1.37 -9.35 9.92
C SER A 41 0.49 -8.27 9.28
N PHE A 42 -0.52 -7.75 10.00
CA PHE A 42 -1.37 -6.65 9.52
C PHE A 42 -0.56 -5.39 9.21
N GLU A 43 0.39 -5.04 10.08
CA GLU A 43 1.30 -3.90 9.87
C GLU A 43 2.13 -4.10 8.61
N ARG A 44 2.70 -5.30 8.42
CA ARG A 44 3.47 -5.64 7.21
C ARG A 44 2.64 -5.54 5.94
N TYR A 45 1.42 -6.10 5.92
CA TYR A 45 0.53 -6.00 4.75
C TYR A 45 0.12 -4.56 4.45
N THR A 46 -0.13 -3.76 5.50
CA THR A 46 -0.45 -2.33 5.33
C THR A 46 0.74 -1.57 4.75
N PHE A 47 1.96 -1.87 5.21
CA PHE A 47 3.20 -1.25 4.71
C PHE A 47 3.61 -1.72 3.31
N THR A 48 3.30 -2.95 2.90
CA THR A 48 3.60 -3.43 1.53
C THR A 48 2.54 -3.02 0.50
N THR A 49 1.40 -2.49 0.96
CA THR A 49 0.33 -2.02 0.09
C THR A 49 0.69 -0.66 -0.51
N PHE A 50 1.33 -0.67 -1.67
CA PHE A 50 1.76 0.54 -2.40
C PHE A 50 0.67 1.61 -2.56
N PRO A 51 -0.61 1.29 -2.84
CA PRO A 51 -1.65 2.31 -2.90
C PRO A 51 -1.84 3.11 -1.61
N LEU A 52 -1.67 2.48 -0.43
CA LEU A 52 -1.77 3.16 0.86
C LEU A 52 -0.56 4.08 1.10
N ILE A 53 0.63 3.66 0.67
CA ILE A 53 1.84 4.50 0.71
C ILE A 53 1.69 5.73 -0.20
N ILE A 54 1.16 5.54 -1.41
CA ILE A 54 0.88 6.66 -2.32
C ILE A 54 -0.19 7.57 -1.72
N GLY A 55 -1.22 7.01 -1.07
CA GLY A 55 -2.22 7.77 -0.32
C GLY A 55 -1.63 8.61 0.82
N LEU A 56 -0.63 8.11 1.55
CA LEU A 56 0.09 8.86 2.58
C LEU A 56 0.83 10.06 1.99
N ALA A 57 1.48 9.88 0.83
CA ALA A 57 2.17 10.98 0.15
C ALA A 57 1.20 12.07 -0.34
N TYR A 58 -0.07 11.74 -0.56
CA TYR A 58 -1.12 12.71 -0.87
C TYR A 58 -1.52 13.58 0.32
N LEU A 59 -1.33 13.12 1.56
CA LEU A 59 -1.61 13.88 2.79
C LEU A 59 -0.51 14.90 3.14
N THR A 60 0.69 14.77 2.58
CA THR A 60 1.86 15.59 2.99
C THR A 60 1.94 16.96 2.28
N GLU A 61 0.97 17.33 1.45
CA GLU A 61 0.84 18.57 0.63
C GLU A 61 2.10 19.04 -0.15
N THR A 62 3.18 18.27 -0.14
CA THR A 62 4.48 18.66 -0.69
C THR A 62 4.71 17.91 -2.00
N GLN A 63 4.69 18.63 -3.13
CA GLN A 63 4.85 18.02 -4.47
C GLN A 63 6.13 17.17 -4.61
N ARG A 64 7.24 17.57 -3.96
CA ARG A 64 8.49 16.78 -3.93
C ARG A 64 8.30 15.42 -3.24
N VAL A 65 7.59 15.38 -2.12
CA VAL A 65 7.34 14.15 -1.36
C VAL A 65 6.46 13.21 -2.19
N ARG A 66 5.42 13.72 -2.85
CA ARG A 66 4.61 12.95 -3.80
C ARG A 66 5.41 12.30 -4.91
N GLY A 67 6.30 13.06 -5.55
CA GLY A 67 7.13 12.56 -6.64
C GLY A 67 8.06 11.45 -6.16
N LEU A 68 8.77 11.68 -5.05
CA LEU A 68 9.70 10.71 -4.46
C LEU A 68 9.00 9.40 -4.07
N PHE A 69 7.88 9.48 -3.34
CA PHE A 69 7.14 8.28 -2.91
C PHE A 69 6.53 7.54 -4.09
N SER A 70 6.12 8.24 -5.15
CA SER A 70 5.64 7.58 -6.38
C SER A 70 6.76 6.81 -7.07
N ILE A 71 7.96 7.40 -7.19
CA ILE A 71 9.13 6.74 -7.78
C ILE A 71 9.54 5.53 -6.93
N ILE A 72 9.66 5.69 -5.61
CA ILE A 72 9.98 4.60 -4.69
C ILE A 72 8.93 3.49 -4.79
N SER A 73 7.65 3.85 -4.94
CA SER A 73 6.57 2.88 -5.10
C SER A 73 6.71 2.06 -6.38
N ILE A 74 6.98 2.72 -7.51
CA ILE A 74 7.22 2.06 -8.80
C ILE A 74 8.42 1.12 -8.71
N MET A 75 9.53 1.59 -8.13
CA MET A 75 10.74 0.79 -7.99
C MET A 75 10.53 -0.42 -7.07
N GLY A 76 9.80 -0.25 -5.98
CA GLY A 76 9.47 -1.33 -5.04
C GLY A 76 8.58 -2.39 -5.70
N LEU A 77 7.55 -1.97 -6.43
CA LEU A 77 6.63 -2.87 -7.14
C LEU A 77 7.34 -3.64 -8.26
N PHE A 78 8.25 -2.97 -8.98
CA PHE A 78 9.12 -3.60 -9.97
C PHE A 78 10.06 -4.62 -9.33
N SER A 79 10.72 -4.26 -8.23
CA SER A 79 11.67 -5.14 -7.52
C SER A 79 10.99 -6.38 -6.96
N LEU A 80 9.80 -6.22 -6.37
CA LEU A 80 9.02 -7.35 -5.87
C LEU A 80 8.52 -8.24 -7.00
N SER A 81 8.05 -7.66 -8.12
CA SER A 81 7.67 -8.45 -9.30
C SER A 81 8.85 -9.22 -9.88
N LEU A 82 10.03 -8.59 -9.95
CA LEU A 82 11.26 -9.22 -10.41
C LEU A 82 11.68 -10.36 -9.46
N ALA A 83 11.58 -10.17 -8.15
CA ALA A 83 11.92 -11.17 -7.15
C ALA A 83 10.99 -12.40 -7.22
N VAL A 84 9.69 -12.18 -7.44
CA VAL A 84 8.73 -13.26 -7.72
C VAL A 84 9.09 -14.00 -9.00
N PHE A 85 9.37 -13.27 -10.08
CA PHE A 85 9.73 -13.86 -11.37
C PHE A 85 11.01 -14.71 -11.30
N LEU A 86 11.99 -14.28 -10.51
CA LEU A 86 13.23 -15.00 -10.26
C LEU A 86 13.08 -16.17 -9.28
N GLY A 87 11.88 -16.41 -8.74
CA GLY A 87 11.61 -17.45 -7.75
C GLY A 87 12.28 -17.19 -6.39
N GLN A 88 12.79 -15.97 -6.17
CA GLN A 88 13.48 -15.56 -4.94
C GLN A 88 12.52 -15.03 -3.88
N TYR A 89 11.25 -14.83 -4.24
CA TYR A 89 10.19 -14.40 -3.33
C TYR A 89 8.99 -15.32 -3.49
N VAL A 90 8.75 -16.16 -2.47
CA VAL A 90 7.54 -16.96 -2.33
C VAL A 90 6.59 -16.18 -1.41
N PRO A 91 5.39 -15.80 -1.90
CA PRO A 91 4.44 -14.99 -1.13
C PRO A 91 3.88 -15.73 0.10
#